data_AF-A0A350M0U3-F1
#
_entry.id   AF-A0A350M0U3-F1
#
_cell.length_a   1.000
_cell.length_b   1.000
_cell.length_c   1.000
_cell.angle_alpha   90.00
_cell.angle_beta   90.00
_cell.angle_gamma   90.00
#
_symmetry.space_group_name_H-M   'P 1'
#
loop_
_entity.id
_entity.type
_entity.pdbx_description
1 polymer ?
#
loop_
_entity_poly.entity_id
_entity_poly.type
_entity_poly.pdbx_seq_one_letter_code
_entity_poly.pdbx_strand_id
1 'polypeptide(L)'
;MANVGNILREKRENLGFTIEEIERRLNVSKRFIIAIEKEDISTFPKISYYTSIMRNYARFLGFSDPEIANMIRDFSPKIKQSKYIFFNITYIIILLLVLIAFLIFMAIIYER
;
A
#
# COMPACT_ATOMS: atom_id res chain seq x y z
N MET A 1 18.02 -2.55 -8.78
CA MET A 1 17.03 -1.59 -9.32
C MET A 1 16.49 -0.78 -8.16
N ALA A 2 16.61 0.55 -8.20
CA ALA A 2 16.01 1.40 -7.18
C ALA A 2 14.48 1.24 -7.22
N ASN A 3 13.84 1.06 -6.08
CA ASN A 3 12.39 1.01 -6.01
C ASN A 3 11.82 2.45 -6.05
N VAL A 4 10.54 2.60 -6.36
CA VAL A 4 9.92 3.92 -6.55
C VAL A 4 9.94 4.72 -5.25
N GLY A 5 9.76 4.05 -4.11
CA GLY A 5 9.84 4.66 -2.78
C GLY A 5 11.21 5.32 -2.50
N ASN A 6 12.31 4.64 -2.81
CA ASN A 6 13.66 5.17 -2.64
C ASN A 6 13.93 6.36 -3.57
N ILE A 7 13.45 6.33 -4.81
CA ILE A 7 13.60 7.45 -5.75
C ILE A 7 12.95 8.73 -5.18
N LEU A 8 11.74 8.60 -4.62
CA LEU A 8 11.03 9.71 -3.99
C LEU A 8 11.76 10.18 -2.72
N ARG A 9 12.22 9.25 -1.88
CA ARG A 9 12.99 9.56 -0.67
C ARG A 9 14.27 10.33 -0.99
N GLU A 10 15.07 9.81 -1.91
CA GLU A 10 16.35 10.41 -2.30
C GLU A 10 16.13 11.81 -2.89
N LYS A 11 15.10 11.98 -3.74
CA LYS A 11 14.77 13.30 -4.29
C LYS A 11 14.34 14.29 -3.20
N ARG A 12 13.52 13.86 -2.23
CA ARG A 12 13.15 14.69 -1.07
C ARG A 12 14.37 15.11 -0.27
N GLU A 13 15.25 14.17 0.06
CA GLU A 13 16.46 14.40 0.86
C GLU A 13 17.42 15.34 0.13
N ASN A 14 17.61 15.16 -1.18
CA ASN A 14 18.43 16.05 -2.02
C ASN A 14 17.87 17.48 -2.11
N LEU A 15 16.56 17.65 -2.00
CA LEU A 15 15.92 18.97 -1.95
C LEU A 15 15.91 19.56 -0.53
N GLY A 16 16.40 18.83 0.48
CA GLY A 16 16.45 19.28 1.87
C GLY A 16 15.11 19.26 2.60
N PHE A 17 14.07 18.64 2.04
CA PHE A 17 12.76 18.60 2.66
C PHE A 17 12.65 17.53 3.76
N THR A 18 12.10 17.93 4.89
CA THR A 18 11.71 17.01 5.98
C THR A 18 10.36 16.37 5.70
N ILE A 19 10.06 15.24 6.34
CA ILE A 19 8.74 14.59 6.23
C ILE A 19 7.64 15.53 6.76
N GLU A 20 7.92 16.28 7.81
CA GLU A 20 7.02 17.27 8.43
C GLU A 20 6.71 18.44 7.48
N GLU A 21 7.66 18.84 6.64
CA GLU A 21 7.41 19.83 5.58
C GLU A 21 6.53 19.27 4.47
N ILE A 22 6.77 18.03 4.04
CA ILE A 22 5.91 17.37 3.05
C ILE A 22 4.48 17.23 3.58
N GLU A 23 4.32 16.80 4.83
CA GLU A 23 3.01 16.68 5.50
C GLU A 23 2.25 18.01 5.48
N ARG A 24 2.90 19.11 5.89
CA ARG A 24 2.29 20.44 5.89
C ARG A 24 1.95 20.93 4.48
N ARG A 25 2.84 20.72 3.51
CA ARG A 25 2.67 21.22 2.12
C ARG A 25 1.61 20.45 1.35
N LEU A 26 1.51 19.14 1.56
CA LEU A 26 0.56 18.29 0.87
C LEU A 26 -0.76 18.10 1.64
N ASN A 27 -0.83 18.52 2.90
CA ASN A 27 -1.93 18.23 3.81
C ASN A 27 -2.24 16.73 3.87
N VAL A 28 -1.19 15.93 4.00
CA VAL A 28 -1.24 14.46 4.06
C VAL A 28 -0.46 14.00 5.27
N SER A 29 -1.05 13.10 6.08
CA SER A 29 -0.37 12.56 7.25
C SER A 29 1.01 12.00 6.91
N LYS A 30 2.01 12.34 7.73
CA LYS A 30 3.39 11.82 7.63
C LYS A 30 3.46 10.30 7.51
N ARG A 31 2.51 9.58 8.14
CA ARG A 31 2.42 8.12 8.06
C ARG A 31 2.33 7.64 6.61
N PHE A 32 1.57 8.34 5.76
CA PHE A 32 1.44 7.99 4.34
C PHE A 32 2.68 8.33 3.53
N ILE A 33 3.37 9.43 3.83
CA ILE A 33 4.63 9.79 3.16
C ILE A 33 5.70 8.74 3.45
N ILE A 34 5.88 8.38 4.72
CA ILE A 34 6.81 7.32 5.16
C ILE A 34 6.44 5.98 4.50
N ALA A 35 5.14 5.65 4.44
CA ALA A 35 4.70 4.41 3.82
C ALA A 35 4.95 4.38 2.31
N ILE A 36 4.83 5.50 1.59
CA ILE A 36 5.22 5.59 0.17
C ILE A 36 6.72 5.37 -0.01
N GLU A 37 7.56 6.00 0.80
CA GLU A 37 9.02 5.84 0.72
C GLU A 37 9.46 4.39 1.02
N LYS A 38 8.68 3.67 1.83
CA LYS A 38 8.89 2.25 2.15
C LYS A 38 8.14 1.29 1.22
N GLU A 39 7.36 1.80 0.27
CA GLU A 39 6.42 1.02 -0.56
C GLU A 39 5.44 0.14 0.28
N ASP A 40 5.12 0.58 1.50
CA ASP A 40 4.15 -0.09 2.38
C ASP A 40 2.71 0.28 2.00
N ILE A 41 2.15 -0.50 1.09
CA ILE A 41 0.76 -0.34 0.64
C ILE A 41 -0.24 -0.69 1.75
N SER A 42 0.13 -1.57 2.69
CA SER A 42 -0.79 -2.07 3.73
C SER A 42 -1.25 -1.00 4.71
N THR A 43 -0.47 0.06 4.84
CA THR A 43 -0.82 1.25 5.63
C THR A 43 -1.99 2.05 5.03
N PHE A 44 -2.28 1.87 3.75
CA PHE A 44 -3.31 2.63 3.04
C PHE A 44 -4.67 1.93 3.08
N PRO A 45 -5.78 2.64 3.35
CA PRO A 45 -7.11 2.05 3.32
C PRO A 45 -7.50 1.52 1.93
N LYS A 46 -7.01 2.17 0.88
CA LYS A 46 -7.27 1.83 -0.53
C LYS A 46 -6.05 2.11 -1.39
N ILE A 47 -5.85 1.28 -2.39
CA ILE A 47 -4.72 1.44 -3.34
C ILE A 47 -4.82 2.71 -4.17
N SER A 48 -6.04 3.17 -4.49
CA SER A 48 -6.26 4.44 -5.19
C SER A 48 -5.79 5.63 -4.35
N TYR A 49 -5.85 5.50 -3.01
CA TYR A 49 -5.35 6.51 -2.10
C TYR A 49 -3.83 6.56 -2.12
N TYR A 50 -3.16 5.40 -2.11
CA TYR A 50 -1.70 5.29 -2.31
C TYR A 50 -1.26 5.99 -3.60
N THR A 51 -1.85 5.62 -4.74
CA THR A 51 -1.43 6.13 -6.04
C THR A 51 -1.73 7.62 -6.20
N SER A 52 -2.81 8.12 -5.60
CA SER A 52 -3.12 9.55 -5.61
C SER A 52 -2.12 10.36 -4.78
N ILE A 53 -1.79 9.92 -3.55
CA ILE A 53 -0.84 10.63 -2.70
C ILE A 53 0.57 10.56 -3.31
N MET A 54 0.98 9.39 -3.77
CA MET A 54 2.29 9.20 -4.42
C MET A 54 2.45 10.11 -5.64
N ARG A 55 1.40 10.25 -6.48
CA ARG A 55 1.41 11.19 -7.60
C ARG A 55 1.58 12.64 -7.14
N ASN A 56 0.81 13.08 -6.15
CA ASN A 56 0.90 14.44 -5.62
C ASN A 56 2.28 14.72 -5.02
N TYR A 57 2.84 13.73 -4.32
CA TYR A 57 4.17 13.80 -3.73
C TYR A 57 5.27 13.90 -4.81
N ALA A 58 5.23 13.04 -5.82
CA ALA A 58 6.18 13.10 -6.93
C ALA A 58 6.09 14.45 -7.68
N ARG A 59 4.87 14.93 -7.93
CA ARG A 59 4.67 16.22 -8.60
C ARG A 59 5.21 17.39 -7.76
N PHE A 60 5.06 17.34 -6.43
CA PHE A 60 5.64 18.32 -5.52
C PHE A 60 7.19 18.31 -5.54
N LEU A 61 7.80 17.13 -5.66
CA LEU A 61 9.25 16.97 -5.79
C LEU A 61 9.81 17.36 -7.18
N GLY A 62 8.93 17.81 -8.09
CA GLY A 62 9.32 18.31 -9.41
C GLY A 62 9.46 17.23 -10.49
N PHE A 63 8.94 16.02 -10.28
CA PHE A 63 8.87 15.02 -11.34
C PHE A 63 7.82 15.43 -12.38
N SER A 64 8.16 15.25 -13.66
CA SER A 64 7.26 15.48 -14.78
C SER A 64 6.18 14.39 -14.88
N ASP A 65 5.03 14.70 -15.49
CA ASP A 65 3.95 13.72 -15.66
C ASP A 65 4.39 12.43 -16.39
N PRO A 66 5.28 12.46 -17.41
CA PRO A 66 5.84 11.25 -18.01
C PRO A 66 6.66 10.40 -17.02
N GLU A 67 7.49 11.02 -16.17
CA GLU A 67 8.27 10.30 -15.15
C GLU A 67 7.35 9.64 -14.14
N ILE A 68 6.32 10.37 -13.68
CA ILE A 68 5.32 9.85 -12.76
C ILE A 68 4.55 8.68 -13.38
N ALA A 69 4.19 8.78 -14.66
CA ALA A 69 3.51 7.69 -15.37
C ALA A 69 4.37 6.42 -15.44
N ASN A 70 5.68 6.57 -15.65
CA ASN A 70 6.63 5.45 -15.62
C ASN A 70 6.74 4.84 -14.21
N MET A 71 6.87 5.65 -13.17
CA MET A 71 6.89 5.17 -11.78
C MET A 71 5.63 4.37 -11.44
N ILE A 72 4.45 4.84 -11.85
CA ILE A 72 3.19 4.11 -11.62
C ILE A 72 3.15 2.79 -12.38
N ARG A 73 3.67 2.77 -13.61
CA ARG A 73 3.76 1.54 -14.42
C ARG A 73 4.66 0.51 -13.75
N ASP A 74 5.82 0.91 -13.27
CA ASP A 74 6.79 0.04 -12.60
C ASP A 74 6.28 -0.45 -11.23
N PHE A 75 5.45 0.35 -10.58
CA PHE A 75 4.79 0.00 -9.32
C PHE A 75 3.55 -0.88 -9.49
N SER A 76 2.87 -0.83 -10.64
CA SER A 76 1.62 -1.56 -10.92
C SER A 76 1.71 -3.09 -10.67
N PRO A 77 2.79 -3.81 -11.05
CA PRO A 77 2.97 -5.21 -10.70
C PRO A 77 2.95 -5.47 -9.19
N LYS A 78 3.59 -4.60 -8.39
CA LYS A 78 3.62 -4.71 -6.91
C LYS A 78 2.23 -4.49 -6.30
N ILE A 79 1.44 -3.57 -6.86
CA ILE A 79 0.03 -3.37 -6.48
C ILE A 79 -0.78 -4.65 -6.71
N LYS A 80 -0.65 -5.27 -7.88
CA LYS A 80 -1.38 -6.51 -8.20
C LYS A 80 -1.01 -7.60 -7.20
N GLN A 81 0.28 -7.82 -6.95
CA GLN A 81 0.76 -8.84 -6.02
C GLN A 81 0.23 -8.63 -4.60
N SER A 82 0.31 -7.41 -4.07
CA SER A 82 -0.23 -7.06 -2.74
C SER A 82 -1.74 -7.35 -2.63
N LYS A 83 -2.51 -7.05 -3.68
CA LYS A 83 -3.94 -7.33 -3.74
C LYS A 83 -4.25 -8.84 -3.70
N TYR A 84 -3.49 -9.66 -4.43
CA TYR A 84 -3.67 -11.13 -4.41
C TYR A 84 -3.37 -11.72 -3.03
N ILE A 85 -2.32 -11.25 -2.36
CA ILE A 85 -1.95 -11.73 -1.01
C ILE A 85 -3.10 -11.43 -0.03
N PHE A 86 -3.60 -10.20 0.00
CA PHE A 86 -4.69 -9.81 0.89
C PHE A 86 -5.98 -10.59 0.58
N PHE A 87 -6.30 -10.76 -0.71
CA PHE A 87 -7.44 -11.56 -1.16
C PHE A 87 -7.32 -12.98 -0.61
N ASN A 88 -6.26 -13.72 -0.96
CA ASN A 88 -6.07 -15.12 -0.57
C ASN A 88 -6.15 -15.34 0.96
N ILE A 89 -5.51 -14.50 1.76
CA ILE A 89 -5.54 -14.63 3.23
C ILE A 89 -6.98 -14.50 3.76
N THR A 90 -7.74 -13.53 3.25
CA THR A 90 -9.13 -13.31 3.68
C THR A 90 -10.02 -14.52 3.35
N TYR A 91 -9.88 -15.11 2.16
CA TYR A 91 -10.65 -16.32 1.79
C TYR A 91 -10.27 -17.54 2.61
N ILE A 92 -8.98 -17.72 2.91
CA ILE A 92 -8.50 -18.83 3.73
C ILE A 92 -9.09 -18.73 5.15
N ILE A 93 -9.13 -17.54 5.75
CA ILE A 93 -9.71 -17.33 7.09
C ILE A 93 -11.21 -17.66 7.09
N ILE A 94 -11.97 -17.15 6.10
CA ILE A 94 -13.41 -17.43 5.99
C ILE A 94 -13.66 -18.93 5.81
N LEU A 95 -12.89 -19.59 4.94
CA LEU A 95 -13.00 -21.03 4.72
C LEU A 95 -12.73 -21.83 5.99
N LEU A 96 -11.71 -21.46 6.76
CA LEU A 96 -11.40 -22.09 8.05
C LEU A 96 -12.52 -21.89 9.07
N LEU A 97 -13.11 -20.71 9.15
CA LEU A 97 -14.25 -20.45 10.05
C LEU A 97 -15.46 -21.31 9.69
N VAL A 98 -15.76 -21.46 8.39
CA VAL A 98 -16.84 -22.33 7.90
C VAL A 98 -16.56 -23.79 8.23
N LEU A 99 -15.32 -24.26 8.05
CA LEU A 99 -14.92 -25.62 8.38
C LEU A 99 -15.04 -25.88 9.89
N ILE A 100 -14.58 -24.96 10.73
CA ILE A 100 -14.69 -25.06 12.19
C ILE A 100 -16.16 -25.13 12.61
N ALA A 101 -17.02 -24.26 12.06
CA ALA A 101 -18.45 -24.28 12.34
C ALA A 101 -19.10 -25.61 11.92
N PHE A 102 -18.70 -26.17 10.77
CA PHE A 102 -19.16 -27.47 10.30
C PHE A 102 -18.75 -28.61 11.24
N LEU A 103 -17.50 -28.61 11.71
CA LEU A 103 -17.01 -29.62 12.66
C LEU A 103 -17.76 -29.55 14.00
N ILE A 104 -18.03 -28.34 14.51
CA ILE A 104 -18.82 -28.15 15.72
C ILE A 104 -20.24 -28.70 15.53
N PHE A 105 -20.87 -28.39 14.40
CA PHE A 105 -22.21 -28.90 14.08
C PHE A 105 -22.25 -30.44 14.02
N MET A 106 -21.25 -31.05 13.37
CA MET A 106 -21.13 -32.51 13.31
C MET A 106 -20.92 -33.14 14.68
N ALA A 107 -20.09 -32.52 15.55
CA ALA A 107 -19.87 -33.01 16.91
C ALA A 107 -21.16 -33.00 17.74
N ILE A 108 -21.96 -31.93 17.65
CA ILE A 108 -23.26 -31.81 18.34
C ILE A 108 -24.24 -32.91 17.89
N ILE A 109 -24.25 -33.24 16.59
CA ILE A 109 -25.11 -34.30 16.06
C ILE A 109 -24.67 -35.68 16.56
N TYR A 110 -23.37 -35.93 16.64
CA TYR A 110 -22.84 -37.24 17.00
C TYR A 110 -22.98 -37.56 18.50
N GLU A 111 -22.97 -36.55 19.37
CA GLU A 111 -23.19 -36.73 20.81
C GLU A 111 -24.66 -36.96 21.20
N ARG A 112 -25.61 -36.85 20.26
CA ARG A 112 -27.04 -37.14 20.47
C ARG A 112 -27.44 -38.50 19.90
#